data_AF-A0A7K3Z5P4-F1
#
_entry.id   AF-A0A7K3Z5P4-F1
#
_cell.length_a   1.000
_cell.length_b   1.000
_cell.length_c   1.000
_cell.angle_alpha   90.00
_cell.angle_beta   90.00
_cell.angle_gamma   90.00
#
_symmetry.space_group_name_H-M   'P 1'
#
loop_
_entity.id
_entity.type
_entity.pdbx_description
1 polymer ?
#
loop_
_entity_poly.entity_id
_entity_poly.type
_entity_poly.pdbx_seq_one_letter_code
_entity_poly.pdbx_strand_id
1 'polypeptide(L)'
;MHLEEMKKEIENLVITKGFYNKLEDIPKKLLFAFIELGEASDAWKKGLPQEKIAEELIDVVFYILDTSRLACPDMNMDEVFKKKLEKNFSRPYQYGEGHRHK
;
A
#
# COMPACT_ATOMS: atom_id res chain seq x y z
N MET A 1 4.34 14.81 -2.18
CA MET A 1 3.58 14.27 -3.32
C MET A 1 2.27 13.71 -2.80
N HIS A 2 1.22 13.84 -3.59
CA HIS A 2 -0.09 13.23 -3.34
C HIS A 2 -0.12 11.76 -3.78
N LEU A 3 -1.08 10.95 -3.30
CA LEU A 3 -1.16 9.52 -3.64
C LEU A 3 -1.35 9.31 -5.15
N GLU A 4 -2.16 10.14 -5.79
CA GLU A 4 -2.36 10.09 -7.23
C GLU A 4 -1.10 10.50 -8.02
N GLU A 5 -0.31 11.44 -7.51
CA GLU A 5 0.97 11.81 -8.12
C GLU A 5 2.00 10.67 -7.98
N MET A 6 2.09 10.07 -6.79
CA MET A 6 2.97 8.93 -6.55
C MET A 6 2.61 7.74 -7.44
N LYS A 7 1.30 7.45 -7.61
CA LYS A 7 0.81 6.42 -8.53
C LYS A 7 1.31 6.62 -9.97
N LYS A 8 1.36 7.87 -10.45
CA LYS A 8 1.86 8.23 -11.80
C LYS A 8 3.39 8.12 -11.91
N GLU A 9 4.14 8.56 -10.89
CA GLU A 9 5.59 8.41 -10.89
C GLU A 9 6.02 6.93 -10.83
N ILE A 10 5.28 6.10 -10.08
CA ILE A 10 5.48 4.65 -10.04
C ILE A 10 5.21 4.02 -11.41
N GLU A 11 4.18 4.46 -12.14
CA GLU A 11 3.94 4.01 -13.51
C GLU A 11 5.14 4.30 -14.43
N ASN A 12 5.66 5.53 -14.39
CA ASN A 12 6.84 5.93 -15.15
C ASN A 12 8.05 5.05 -14.81
N LEU A 13 8.27 4.78 -13.53
CA LEU A 13 9.34 3.90 -13.06
C LEU A 13 9.16 2.48 -13.60
N VAL A 14 7.96 1.91 -13.48
CA VAL A 14 7.64 0.54 -13.92
C VAL A 14 7.88 0.36 -15.41
N ILE A 15 7.41 1.31 -16.22
CA ILE A 15 7.62 1.29 -17.68
C ILE A 15 9.10 1.45 -18.01
N THR A 16 9.77 2.44 -17.42
CA THR A 16 11.17 2.76 -17.72
C THR A 16 12.12 1.61 -17.36
N LYS A 17 11.83 0.90 -16.27
CA LYS A 17 12.67 -0.21 -15.78
C LYS A 17 12.26 -1.57 -16.34
N GLY A 18 11.17 -1.65 -17.11
CA GLY A 18 10.70 -2.91 -17.70
C GLY A 18 10.12 -3.89 -16.68
N PHE A 19 9.56 -3.40 -15.58
CA PHE A 19 8.88 -4.26 -14.60
C PHE A 19 7.55 -4.79 -15.14
N TYR A 20 7.03 -5.83 -14.50
CA TYR A 20 5.71 -6.40 -14.78
C TYR A 20 4.63 -5.32 -14.86
N ASN A 21 3.82 -5.30 -15.91
CA ASN A 21 2.94 -4.17 -16.20
C ASN A 21 1.63 -4.56 -16.91
N LYS A 22 1.13 -5.79 -16.69
CA LYS A 22 -0.12 -6.26 -17.28
C LYS A 22 -1.16 -6.58 -16.21
N LEU A 23 -2.43 -6.64 -16.59
CA LEU A 23 -3.52 -7.01 -15.67
C LEU A 23 -3.29 -8.39 -15.01
N GLU A 24 -2.72 -9.35 -15.76
CA GLU A 24 -2.35 -10.68 -15.25
C GLU A 24 -1.29 -10.63 -14.13
N ASP A 25 -0.56 -9.53 -13.98
CA ASP A 25 0.45 -9.34 -12.93
C ASP A 25 -0.12 -8.82 -11.61
N ILE A 26 -1.40 -8.42 -11.55
CA ILE A 26 -2.02 -7.89 -10.33
C ILE A 26 -1.83 -8.82 -9.12
N PRO A 27 -2.11 -10.14 -9.20
CA PRO A 27 -1.90 -11.04 -8.06
C PRO A 27 -0.44 -11.10 -7.60
N LYS A 28 0.50 -11.03 -8.54
CA LYS A 28 1.94 -11.03 -8.25
C LYS A 28 2.36 -9.76 -7.50
N LYS A 29 1.86 -8.59 -7.92
CA LYS A 29 2.13 -7.31 -7.25
C LYS A 29 1.56 -7.26 -5.83
N LEU A 30 0.35 -7.81 -5.63
CA LEU A 30 -0.22 -7.98 -4.29
C LEU A 30 0.63 -8.90 -3.40
N LEU A 31 1.17 -9.98 -3.97
CA LEU A 31 2.09 -10.86 -3.25
C LEU A 31 3.39 -10.14 -2.89
N PHE A 32 3.95 -9.30 -3.77
CA PHE A 32 5.11 -8.49 -3.44
C PHE A 32 4.82 -7.52 -2.28
N ALA A 33 3.69 -6.80 -2.29
CA ALA A 33 3.30 -5.97 -1.14
C ALA A 33 3.25 -6.76 0.18
N PHE A 34 2.82 -8.02 0.15
CA PHE A 34 2.81 -8.89 1.32
C PHE A 34 4.22 -9.31 1.77
N ILE A 35 5.12 -9.56 0.81
CA ILE A 35 6.53 -9.86 1.09
C ILE A 35 7.19 -8.65 1.77
N GLU A 36 7.03 -7.44 1.25
CA GLU A 36 7.60 -6.22 1.85
C GLU A 36 7.06 -5.96 3.26
N LEU A 37 5.80 -6.31 3.51
CA LEU A 37 5.24 -6.22 4.86
C LEU A 37 5.92 -7.22 5.82
N GLY A 38 6.31 -8.39 5.31
CA GLY A 38 7.14 -9.35 6.01
C GLY A 38 8.55 -8.80 6.31
N GLU A 39 9.17 -8.10 5.35
CA GLU A 39 10.47 -7.45 5.52
C GLU A 39 10.41 -6.35 6.58
N ALA A 40 9.37 -5.52 6.57
CA ALA A 40 9.12 -4.52 7.62
C ALA A 40 9.00 -5.16 9.02
N SER A 41 8.27 -6.28 9.12
CA SER A 41 8.14 -7.01 10.38
C SER A 41 9.47 -7.61 10.84
N ASP A 42 10.28 -8.13 9.91
CA ASP A 42 11.58 -8.73 10.22
C ASP A 42 12.60 -7.65 10.63
N ALA A 43 12.62 -6.50 9.95
CA ALA A 43 13.44 -5.35 10.29
C ALA A 43 13.16 -4.85 11.72
N TRP A 44 11.87 -4.73 12.09
CA TRP A 44 11.48 -4.37 13.45
C TRP A 44 11.91 -5.43 14.47
N LYS A 45 11.66 -6.72 14.18
CA LYS A 45 12.03 -7.84 15.05
C LYS A 45 13.54 -7.90 15.32
N LYS A 46 14.36 -7.53 14.33
CA LYS A 46 15.82 -7.49 14.41
C LYS A 46 16.36 -6.24 15.11
N GLY A 47 15.50 -5.29 15.48
CA GLY A 47 15.90 -4.03 16.11
C GLY A 47 16.68 -3.11 15.16
N LEU A 48 16.38 -3.16 13.86
CA LEU A 48 17.00 -2.26 12.88
C LEU A 48 16.56 -0.80 13.10
N PRO A 49 17.34 0.17 12.59
CA PRO A 49 17.00 1.60 12.68
C PRO A 49 15.63 1.92 12.06
N GLN A 50 14.99 2.98 12.56
CA GLN A 50 13.66 3.40 12.10
C GLN A 50 13.63 3.71 10.61
N GLU A 51 14.74 4.21 10.07
CA GLU A 51 14.91 4.51 8.66
C GLU A 51 14.74 3.26 7.80
N LYS A 52 15.29 2.11 8.25
CA LYS A 52 15.13 0.85 7.54
C LYS A 52 13.70 0.34 7.62
N ILE A 53 13.08 0.39 8.80
CA ILE A 53 11.67 -0.01 8.97
C ILE A 53 10.76 0.86 8.09
N ALA A 54 11.04 2.17 8.03
CA ALA A 54 10.29 3.10 7.21
C ALA A 54 10.46 2.81 5.71
N GLU A 55 11.66 2.45 5.26
CA GLU A 55 11.92 2.01 3.89
C GLU A 55 11.02 0.82 3.52
N GLU A 56 11.03 -0.25 4.32
CA GLU A 56 10.21 -1.44 4.05
C GLU A 56 8.70 -1.14 4.06
N LEU A 57 8.23 -0.29 4.98
CA LEU A 57 6.84 0.14 5.01
C LEU A 57 6.45 0.94 3.77
N ILE A 58 7.38 1.74 3.23
CA ILE A 58 7.16 2.47 1.99
C ILE A 58 7.19 1.53 0.79
N ASP A 59 7.99 0.46 0.79
CA ASP A 59 7.97 -0.55 -0.28
C ASP A 59 6.60 -1.25 -0.39
N VAL A 60 5.94 -1.51 0.75
CA VAL A 60 4.53 -1.95 0.77
C VAL A 60 3.62 -0.94 0.05
N VAL A 61 3.77 0.35 0.37
CA VAL A 61 2.97 1.41 -0.26
C VAL A 61 3.23 1.51 -1.76
N PHE A 62 4.49 1.34 -2.20
CA PHE A 62 4.86 1.30 -3.62
C PHE A 62 4.09 0.22 -4.36
N TYR A 63 4.10 -1.03 -3.86
CA TYR A 63 3.36 -2.11 -4.51
C TYR A 63 1.84 -1.93 -4.42
N ILE A 64 1.30 -1.35 -3.35
CA ILE A 64 -0.14 -1.03 -3.28
C ILE A 64 -0.53 -0.01 -4.36
N LEU A 65 0.25 1.05 -4.53
CA LEU A 65 -0.02 2.08 -5.55
C LEU A 65 0.19 1.53 -6.97
N ASP A 66 1.26 0.76 -7.20
CA ASP A 66 1.51 0.06 -8.46
C ASP A 66 0.41 -0.95 -8.80
N THR A 67 -0.14 -1.66 -7.81
CA THR A 67 -1.32 -2.50 -8.02
C THR A 67 -2.54 -1.65 -8.35
N SER A 68 -2.76 -0.54 -7.63
CA SER A 68 -3.96 0.29 -7.79
C SER A 68 -4.10 0.84 -9.21
N ARG A 69 -2.99 1.21 -9.88
CA ARG A 69 -3.07 1.71 -11.26
C ARG A 69 -3.57 0.67 -12.26
N LEU A 70 -3.36 -0.62 -11.99
CA LEU A 70 -3.84 -1.72 -12.83
C LEU A 70 -5.24 -2.19 -12.42
N ALA A 71 -5.49 -2.31 -11.11
CA ALA A 71 -6.73 -2.87 -10.58
C ALA A 71 -7.89 -1.85 -10.58
N CYS A 72 -7.59 -0.56 -10.44
CA CYS A 72 -8.57 0.52 -10.38
C CYS A 72 -8.03 1.79 -11.07
N PRO A 73 -7.76 1.74 -12.39
CA PRO A 73 -7.09 2.82 -13.13
C PRO A 73 -7.82 4.17 -13.00
N ASP A 74 -9.16 4.14 -13.06
CA ASP A 74 -10.01 5.34 -13.05
C ASP A 74 -10.21 5.95 -11.65
N MET A 75 -9.60 5.38 -10.61
CA MET A 75 -9.76 5.87 -9.24
C MET A 75 -8.62 6.79 -8.84
N ASN A 76 -8.98 7.98 -8.37
CA ASN A 76 -8.05 8.92 -7.73
C ASN A 76 -7.77 8.47 -6.29
N MET A 77 -6.51 8.15 -5.99
CA MET A 77 -6.16 7.56 -4.69
C MET A 77 -6.23 8.54 -3.51
N ASP A 78 -6.05 9.84 -3.73
CA ASP A 78 -6.23 10.87 -2.69
C ASP A 78 -7.71 10.96 -2.27
N GLU A 79 -8.62 10.93 -3.23
CA GLU A 79 -10.06 10.93 -2.95
C GLU A 79 -10.50 9.68 -2.21
N VAL A 80 -10.00 8.51 -2.63
CA VAL A 80 -10.28 7.22 -1.98
C VAL A 80 -9.79 7.24 -0.54
N PHE A 81 -8.56 7.72 -0.29
CA PHE A 81 -8.01 7.85 1.05
C PHE A 81 -8.86 8.79 1.91
N LYS A 82 -9.18 10.00 1.41
CA LYS A 82 -9.98 10.99 2.13
C LYS A 82 -11.35 10.43 2.53
N LYS A 83 -12.08 9.84 1.58
CA LYS A 83 -13.40 9.21 1.84
C LYS A 83 -13.29 8.09 2.89
N LYS A 84 -12.23 7.27 2.82
CA LYS A 84 -11.99 6.19 3.76
C LYS A 84 -11.64 6.71 5.16
N LEU A 85 -10.86 7.78 5.25
CA LEU A 85 -10.49 8.44 6.50
C LEU A 85 -11.72 9.03 7.19
N GLU A 86 -12.54 9.79 6.47
CA GLU A 86 -13.82 10.33 6.97
C GLU A 86 -14.76 9.22 7.46
N LYS A 87 -14.90 8.16 6.67
CA LYS A 87 -15.67 6.97 7.05
C LYS A 87 -15.13 6.26 8.30
N ASN A 88 -13.83 6.35 8.57
CA ASN A 88 -13.24 5.76 9.76
C ASN A 88 -13.43 6.65 10.99
N PHE A 89 -13.33 7.97 10.86
CA PHE A 89 -13.62 8.92 11.93
C PHE A 89 -15.08 8.90 12.39
N SER A 90 -16.02 8.56 11.50
CA SER A 90 -17.44 8.43 11.86
C SER A 90 -17.80 7.12 12.56
N ARG A 91 -16.85 6.18 12.72
CA ARG A 91 -17.09 4.91 13.41
C ARG A 91 -17.01 5.07 14.94
N PRO A 92 -17.75 4.25 15.70
CA PRO A 92 -17.56 4.15 17.14
C PRO A 92 -16.13 3.75 17.52
N TYR A 93 -15.72 4.11 18.74
CA TYR A 93 -14.45 3.64 19.32
C TYR A 93 -14.38 2.11 19.27
N GLN A 94 -13.21 1.57 18.90
CA GLN A 94 -12.96 0.12 18.79
C GLN A 94 -13.94 -0.62 17.84
N TYR A 95 -14.42 0.05 16.79
CA TYR A 95 -15.23 -0.59 15.76
C TYR A 95 -14.50 -1.81 15.14
N GLY A 96 -15.17 -2.97 15.15
CA GLY A 96 -14.60 -4.25 14.70
C GLY A 96 -14.12 -5.15 15.84
N GLU A 97 -14.08 -4.66 17.08
CA GLU A 97 -13.69 -5.42 18.28
C GLU A 97 -14.85 -6.21 18.92
N GLY A 98 -15.96 -6.43 18.18
CA GLY A 98 -17.13 -7.16 18.70
C GLY A 98 -16.84 -8.60 19.16
N HIS A 99 -15.69 -9.15 18.77
CA HIS A 99 -15.18 -10.46 19.19
C HIS A 99 -14.45 -10.43 20.54
N ARG A 100 -14.07 -9.26 21.09
CA ARG A 100 -13.35 -9.14 22.38
C ARG A 100 -14.23 -9.26 23.62
N HIS A 101 -15.55 -9.24 23.46
CA HIS A 101 -16.53 -9.28 24.57
C HIS A 101 -17.36 -10.57 24.58
N LYS A 102 -16.90 -11.65 23.93
CA LYS A 102 -17.54 -12.97 23.95
C LYS A 102 -16.66 -13.98 24.68
#